data_AF-A0A327TQM3-F1
#
_entry.id   AF-A0A327TQM3-F1
#
_cell.length_a   1.000
_cell.length_b   1.000
_cell.length_c   1.000
_cell.angle_alpha   90.00
_cell.angle_beta   90.00
_cell.angle_gamma   90.00
#
_symmetry.space_group_name_H-M   'P 1'
#
loop_
_entity.id
_entity.type
_entity.pdbx_description
1 polymer ?
#
loop_
_entity_poly.entity_id
_entity_poly.type
_entity_poly.pdbx_seq_one_letter_code
_entity_poly.pdbx_strand_id
1 'polypeptide(L)'
;MRSGANLGSGLLGQSAAAGSGNGVRAAGDEIDSAAQLLHERTLTATTFTVATAALIRDAGTNSFERPALQMRADTGNAGIGAARAAVELAFAFHYAVTGDQHGTDGVVARLGGLTAGGDYGYYLDISCATADRTADPAISARWIDDEQSVRGRRRAVVTARQAAIRAR
;
A
#
# COMPACT_ATOMS: atom_id res chain seq x y z
N MET A 1 89.94 0.33 4.40
CA MET A 1 89.37 1.68 4.62
C MET A 1 87.85 1.50 4.60
N ARG A 2 87.16 1.41 5.76
CA ARG A 2 86.44 2.51 6.48
C ARG A 2 85.66 3.41 5.50
N SER A 3 84.37 3.69 5.63
CA SER A 3 83.52 4.01 6.79
C SER A 3 82.04 4.07 6.28
N GLY A 4 81.04 3.52 6.97
CA GLY A 4 80.09 4.26 7.85
C GLY A 4 78.81 4.67 7.08
N ALA A 5 77.58 4.67 7.59
CA ALA A 5 77.04 4.42 8.91
C ALA A 5 75.53 4.09 8.81
N ASN A 6 75.06 3.40 9.84
CA ASN A 6 73.69 3.08 10.24
C ASN A 6 72.88 4.36 10.59
N LEU A 7 71.54 4.30 10.51
CA LEU A 7 70.55 4.88 11.47
C LEU A 7 69.15 4.98 10.84
N GLY A 8 68.14 4.39 11.50
CA GLY A 8 66.73 4.67 11.18
C GLY A 8 65.69 3.59 11.51
N SER A 9 65.83 2.88 12.64
CA SER A 9 64.65 2.25 13.28
C SER A 9 63.76 3.35 13.85
N GLY A 10 62.46 3.34 13.50
CA GLY A 10 61.45 4.13 14.20
C GLY A 10 60.27 4.55 13.31
N LEU A 11 59.23 3.72 13.24
CA LEU A 11 57.84 4.12 13.57
C LEU A 11 56.90 2.90 13.39
N LEU A 12 56.97 1.95 14.32
CA LEU A 12 55.76 1.24 14.74
C LEU A 12 55.03 2.20 15.68
N GLY A 13 53.95 2.81 15.21
CA GLY A 13 53.14 3.67 16.05
C GLY A 13 52.22 4.55 15.23
N GLN A 14 50.93 4.25 15.35
CA GLN A 14 49.79 5.15 15.10
C GLN A 14 49.32 5.26 13.65
N SER A 15 48.43 4.35 13.22
CA SER A 15 47.16 4.73 12.57
C SER A 15 46.23 3.51 12.41
N ALA A 16 45.76 2.93 13.52
CA ALA A 16 44.78 1.84 13.50
C ALA A 16 43.70 2.00 14.57
N ALA A 17 43.25 3.24 14.81
CA ALA A 17 42.15 3.51 15.74
C ALA A 17 41.15 4.60 15.27
N ALA A 18 41.30 5.14 14.05
CA ALA A 18 40.39 6.16 13.52
C ALA A 18 39.27 5.59 12.61
N GLY A 19 39.37 4.33 12.18
CA GLY A 19 38.43 3.73 11.22
C GLY A 19 37.16 3.11 11.83
N SER A 20 37.18 2.74 13.12
CA SER A 20 36.06 2.00 13.74
C SER A 20 34.96 2.93 14.28
N GLY A 21 35.32 4.11 14.81
CA GLY A 21 34.35 5.07 15.34
C GLY A 21 33.54 5.81 14.25
N ASN A 22 34.11 5.96 13.05
CA ASN A 22 33.41 6.59 11.92
C ASN A 22 32.35 5.67 11.30
N GLY A 23 32.63 4.36 11.23
CA GLY A 23 31.68 3.35 10.74
C GLY A 23 30.48 3.14 11.66
N VAL A 24 30.69 3.16 12.98
CA VAL A 24 29.59 3.06 13.96
C VAL A 24 28.70 4.30 13.97
N ARG A 25 29.28 5.50 13.84
CA ARG A 25 28.50 6.74 13.69
C ARG A 25 27.71 6.79 12.39
N ALA A 26 28.32 6.44 11.27
CA ALA A 26 27.63 6.36 9.98
C ALA A 26 26.47 5.34 10.03
N ALA A 27 26.66 4.18 10.64
CA ALA A 27 25.59 3.20 10.83
C ALA A 27 24.47 3.72 11.76
N GLY A 28 24.81 4.47 12.80
CA GLY A 28 23.81 5.13 13.66
C GLY A 28 22.98 6.16 12.91
N ASP A 29 23.62 7.02 12.13
CA ASP A 29 22.95 8.04 11.30
C ASP A 29 22.05 7.39 10.23
N GLU A 30 22.49 6.27 9.64
CA GLU A 30 21.68 5.48 8.69
C GLU A 30 20.47 4.83 9.35
N ILE A 31 20.60 4.32 10.58
CA ILE A 31 19.49 3.75 11.35
C ILE A 31 18.48 4.83 11.73
N ASP A 32 18.95 6.00 12.18
CA ASP A 32 18.07 7.12 12.55
C ASP A 32 17.31 7.65 11.32
N SER A 33 18.00 7.76 10.18
CA SER A 33 17.38 8.09 8.89
C SER A 33 16.33 7.04 8.47
N ALA A 34 16.67 5.75 8.57
CA ALA A 34 15.72 4.67 8.30
C ALA A 34 14.50 4.73 9.23
N ALA A 35 14.69 5.04 10.52
CA ALA A 35 13.62 5.16 11.50
C ALA A 35 12.67 6.32 11.17
N GLN A 36 13.21 7.49 10.77
CA GLN A 36 12.41 8.63 10.33
C GLN A 36 11.60 8.32 9.07
N LEU A 37 12.25 7.74 8.06
CA LEU A 37 11.58 7.34 6.81
C LEU A 37 10.46 6.31 7.05
N LEU A 38 10.69 5.35 7.96
CA LEU A 38 9.66 4.39 8.37
C LEU A 38 8.51 5.08 9.09
N HIS A 39 8.79 5.99 10.01
CA HIS A 39 7.76 6.73 10.74
C HIS A 39 6.85 7.54 9.80
N GLU A 40 7.44 8.29 8.87
CA GLU A 40 6.71 9.06 7.85
C GLU A 40 5.85 8.16 6.96
N ARG A 41 6.38 7.00 6.56
CA ARG A 41 5.61 6.00 5.80
C ARG A 41 4.44 5.44 6.60
N THR A 42 4.61 5.12 7.88
CA THR A 42 3.53 4.61 8.73
C THR A 42 2.41 5.65 8.90
N LEU A 43 2.76 6.91 9.12
CA LEU A 43 1.78 8.00 9.22
C LEU A 43 1.02 8.18 7.89
N THR A 44 1.74 8.14 6.77
CA THR A 44 1.17 8.22 5.42
C THR A 44 0.19 7.07 5.15
N ALA A 45 0.58 5.83 5.45
CA ALA A 45 -0.27 4.65 5.27
C ALA A 45 -1.54 4.71 6.13
N THR A 46 -1.43 5.18 7.37
CA THR A 46 -2.58 5.36 8.28
C THR A 46 -3.53 6.44 7.75
N THR A 47 -2.99 7.54 7.24
CA THR A 47 -3.76 8.61 6.62
C THR A 47 -4.57 8.09 5.42
N PHE A 48 -3.96 7.27 4.55
CA PHE A 48 -4.68 6.64 3.44
C PHE A 48 -5.77 5.67 3.89
N THR A 49 -5.56 4.95 5.00
CA THR A 49 -6.59 4.05 5.53
C THR A 49 -7.82 4.82 6.01
N VAL A 50 -7.63 5.88 6.79
CA VAL A 50 -8.73 6.73 7.29
C VAL A 50 -9.47 7.38 6.12
N ALA A 51 -8.74 7.90 5.15
CA ALA A 51 -9.37 8.55 4.00
C ALA A 51 -10.09 7.55 3.08
N THR A 52 -9.58 6.33 2.90
CA THR A 52 -10.30 5.25 2.20
C THR A 52 -11.61 4.90 2.92
N ALA A 53 -11.61 4.86 4.25
CA ALA A 53 -12.84 4.63 5.02
C ALA A 53 -13.87 5.76 4.80
N ALA A 54 -13.42 7.01 4.71
CA ALA A 54 -14.29 8.14 4.36
C ALA A 54 -14.87 7.98 2.94
N LEU A 55 -14.08 7.54 1.97
CA LEU A 55 -14.57 7.23 0.61
C LEU A 55 -15.64 6.13 0.64
N ILE A 56 -15.43 5.04 1.39
CA ILE A 56 -16.43 3.96 1.54
C ILE A 56 -17.72 4.49 2.17
N ARG A 57 -17.62 5.36 3.19
CA ARG A 57 -18.78 6.02 3.81
C ARG A 57 -19.54 6.90 2.82
N ASP A 58 -18.86 7.54 1.87
CA ASP A 58 -19.44 8.50 0.93
C ASP A 58 -19.79 7.87 -0.43
N ALA A 59 -19.52 6.57 -0.59
CA ALA A 59 -19.86 5.78 -1.78
C ALA A 59 -21.34 5.93 -2.17
N GLY A 60 -21.59 6.03 -3.48
CA GLY A 60 -22.91 6.28 -4.06
C GLY A 60 -23.43 7.72 -3.92
N THR A 61 -22.62 8.67 -3.43
CA THR A 61 -23.00 10.09 -3.33
C THR A 61 -22.14 10.95 -4.25
N ASN A 62 -22.59 12.19 -4.52
CA ASN A 62 -21.82 13.20 -5.26
C ASN A 62 -20.53 13.65 -4.54
N SER A 63 -20.34 13.29 -3.27
CA SER A 63 -19.16 13.65 -2.47
C SER A 63 -18.01 12.65 -2.65
N PHE A 64 -18.20 11.59 -3.43
CA PHE A 64 -17.21 10.52 -3.61
C PHE A 64 -16.13 10.84 -4.65
N GLU A 65 -16.53 11.24 -5.86
CA GLU A 65 -15.65 11.13 -7.05
C GLU A 65 -14.38 11.98 -6.95
N ARG A 66 -14.52 13.27 -6.63
CA ARG A 66 -13.37 14.19 -6.60
C ARG A 66 -12.34 13.78 -5.54
N PRO A 67 -12.71 13.53 -4.27
CA PRO A 67 -11.77 12.99 -3.29
C PRO A 67 -11.15 11.65 -3.69
N ALA A 68 -11.93 10.74 -4.29
CA ALA A 68 -11.44 9.43 -4.71
C ALA A 68 -10.39 9.52 -5.84
N LEU A 69 -10.62 10.40 -6.83
CA LEU A 69 -9.67 10.63 -7.92
C LEU A 69 -8.36 11.25 -7.42
N GLN A 70 -8.45 12.24 -6.53
CA GLN A 70 -7.27 12.82 -5.88
C GLN A 70 -6.48 11.74 -5.14
N MET A 71 -7.16 10.93 -4.33
CA MET A 71 -6.52 9.88 -3.56
C MET A 71 -5.88 8.78 -4.42
N ARG A 72 -6.48 8.46 -5.58
CA ARG A 72 -5.87 7.54 -6.56
C ARG A 72 -4.57 8.11 -7.12
N ALA A 73 -4.51 9.41 -7.40
CA ALA A 73 -3.27 10.07 -7.85
C ALA A 73 -2.21 10.07 -6.75
N ASP A 74 -2.59 10.46 -5.53
CA ASP A 74 -1.68 10.55 -4.38
C ASP A 74 -1.06 9.19 -4.02
N THR A 75 -1.88 8.13 -3.97
CA THR A 75 -1.40 6.76 -3.71
C THR A 75 -0.55 6.22 -4.85
N GLY A 76 -0.81 6.63 -6.09
CA GLY A 76 0.05 6.35 -7.23
C GLY A 76 1.44 6.99 -7.10
N ASN A 77 1.49 8.26 -6.73
CA ASN A 77 2.74 9.00 -6.57
C ASN A 77 3.56 8.52 -5.36
N ALA A 78 2.88 8.11 -4.27
CA ALA A 78 3.54 7.58 -3.07
C ALA A 78 4.13 6.18 -3.27
N GLY A 79 3.77 5.46 -4.35
CA GLY A 79 4.26 4.11 -4.62
C GLY A 79 3.82 3.06 -3.60
N ILE A 80 2.77 3.33 -2.83
CA ILE A 80 2.25 2.40 -1.80
C ILE A 80 1.17 1.53 -2.43
N GLY A 81 1.57 0.36 -2.94
CA GLY A 81 0.67 -0.58 -3.66
C GLY A 81 -0.59 -0.94 -2.87
N ALA A 82 -0.45 -1.24 -1.57
CA ALA A 82 -1.57 -1.53 -0.68
C ALA A 82 -2.60 -0.38 -0.62
N ALA A 83 -2.12 0.86 -0.47
CA ALA A 83 -2.98 2.04 -0.39
C ALA A 83 -3.71 2.25 -1.72
N ARG A 84 -3.02 2.08 -2.85
CA ARG A 84 -3.64 2.17 -4.17
C ARG A 84 -4.72 1.11 -4.37
N ALA A 85 -4.45 -0.15 -4.00
CA ALA A 85 -5.43 -1.23 -4.08
C ALA A 85 -6.66 -0.97 -3.18
N ALA A 86 -6.46 -0.42 -1.99
CA ALA A 86 -7.55 -0.04 -1.09
C ALA A 86 -8.45 1.07 -1.68
N VAL A 87 -7.87 2.04 -2.39
CA VAL A 87 -8.63 3.09 -3.10
C VAL A 87 -9.43 2.49 -4.25
N GLU A 88 -8.84 1.59 -5.04
CA GLU A 88 -9.59 0.88 -6.09
C GLU A 88 -10.76 0.07 -5.51
N LEU A 89 -10.59 -0.57 -4.35
CA LEU A 89 -11.70 -1.23 -3.65
C LEU A 89 -12.82 -0.23 -3.28
N ALA A 90 -12.49 0.99 -2.85
CA ALA A 90 -13.50 2.02 -2.58
C ALA A 90 -14.26 2.41 -3.87
N PHE A 91 -13.58 2.48 -5.02
CA PHE A 91 -14.25 2.67 -6.32
C PHE A 91 -15.15 1.48 -6.67
N ALA A 92 -14.70 0.23 -6.49
CA ALA A 92 -15.53 -0.95 -6.73
C ALA A 92 -16.81 -0.90 -5.89
N PHE A 93 -16.70 -0.54 -4.60
CA PHE A 93 -17.85 -0.38 -3.73
C PHE A 93 -18.78 0.75 -4.18
N HIS A 94 -18.23 1.91 -4.58
CA HIS A 94 -19.02 3.01 -5.14
C HIS A 94 -19.82 2.57 -6.37
N TYR A 95 -19.17 1.92 -7.33
CA TYR A 95 -19.82 1.49 -8.56
C TYR A 95 -20.85 0.37 -8.33
N ALA A 96 -20.59 -0.54 -7.39
CA ALA A 96 -21.59 -1.53 -6.96
C ALA A 96 -22.82 -0.87 -6.34
N VAL A 97 -22.64 0.21 -5.57
CA VAL A 97 -23.74 0.98 -4.97
C VAL A 97 -24.53 1.75 -6.04
N THR A 98 -23.87 2.40 -7.00
CA THR A 98 -24.53 3.16 -8.07
C THR A 98 -25.08 2.28 -9.20
N GLY A 99 -24.65 1.01 -9.28
CA GLY A 99 -25.00 0.11 -10.38
C GLY A 99 -24.20 0.37 -11.67
N ASP A 100 -23.10 1.13 -11.61
CA ASP A 100 -22.26 1.43 -12.77
C ASP A 100 -21.36 0.23 -13.12
N GLN A 101 -21.80 -0.54 -14.12
CA GLN A 101 -21.07 -1.70 -14.60
C GLN A 101 -19.77 -1.33 -15.32
N HIS A 102 -19.75 -0.23 -16.06
CA HIS A 102 -18.56 0.20 -16.79
C HIS A 102 -17.46 0.68 -15.84
N GLY A 103 -17.83 1.45 -14.81
CA GLY A 103 -16.93 1.82 -13.73
C GLY A 103 -16.35 0.59 -13.02
N THR A 104 -17.20 -0.40 -12.75
CA THR A 104 -16.81 -1.68 -12.16
C THR A 104 -15.78 -2.43 -13.00
N ASP A 105 -16.03 -2.59 -14.31
CA ASP A 105 -15.09 -3.20 -15.26
C ASP A 105 -13.72 -2.53 -15.22
N GLY A 106 -13.71 -1.20 -15.24
CA GLY A 106 -12.49 -0.41 -15.18
C GLY A 106 -11.70 -0.63 -13.88
N VAL A 107 -12.37 -0.77 -12.74
CA VAL A 107 -11.71 -1.03 -11.45
C VAL A 107 -11.11 -2.44 -11.41
N VAL A 108 -11.86 -3.44 -11.85
CA VAL A 108 -11.39 -4.84 -11.89
C VAL A 108 -10.15 -4.97 -12.77
N ALA A 109 -10.15 -4.33 -13.96
CA ALA A 109 -8.98 -4.31 -14.83
C ALA A 109 -7.76 -3.63 -14.19
N ARG A 110 -7.95 -2.49 -13.51
CA ARG A 110 -6.87 -1.80 -12.78
C ARG A 110 -6.32 -2.63 -11.64
N LEU A 111 -7.19 -3.27 -10.85
CA LEU A 111 -6.78 -4.16 -9.77
C LEU A 111 -6.01 -5.35 -10.32
N GLY A 112 -6.48 -6.00 -11.39
CA GLY A 112 -5.75 -7.08 -12.04
C GLY A 112 -4.34 -6.66 -12.48
N GLY A 113 -4.18 -5.44 -13.02
CA GLY A 113 -2.85 -4.89 -13.32
C GLY A 113 -1.99 -4.63 -12.07
N LEU A 114 -2.58 -4.13 -10.99
CA LEU A 114 -1.87 -3.86 -9.73
C LEU A 114 -1.46 -5.13 -8.99
N THR A 115 -2.25 -6.20 -9.10
CA THR A 115 -2.03 -7.46 -8.38
C THR A 115 -1.40 -8.54 -9.25
N ALA A 116 -0.98 -8.21 -10.48
CA ALA A 116 -0.35 -9.16 -11.40
C ALA A 116 0.94 -9.79 -10.82
N GLY A 117 1.63 -9.08 -9.92
CA GLY A 117 2.78 -9.61 -9.18
C GLY A 117 2.45 -10.56 -8.02
N GLY A 118 1.17 -10.85 -7.78
CA GLY A 118 0.67 -11.70 -6.68
C GLY A 118 0.39 -10.94 -5.38
N ASP A 119 0.99 -9.76 -5.20
CA ASP A 119 0.70 -8.91 -4.05
C ASP A 119 -0.74 -8.39 -4.09
N TYR A 120 -1.38 -8.30 -2.93
CA TYR A 120 -2.68 -7.65 -2.75
C TYR A 120 -3.85 -8.25 -3.56
N GLY A 121 -3.70 -9.46 -4.11
CA GLY A 121 -4.73 -10.16 -4.91
C GLY A 121 -6.11 -10.25 -4.23
N TYR A 122 -6.14 -10.31 -2.90
CA TYR A 122 -7.38 -10.28 -2.13
C TYR A 122 -8.22 -9.02 -2.37
N TYR A 123 -7.64 -7.87 -2.71
CA TYR A 123 -8.43 -6.67 -3.06
C TYR A 123 -9.20 -6.85 -4.38
N LEU A 124 -8.63 -7.59 -5.34
CA LEU A 124 -9.31 -7.96 -6.57
C LEU A 124 -10.50 -8.89 -6.26
N ASP A 125 -10.28 -9.94 -5.47
CA ASP A 125 -11.35 -10.86 -5.08
C ASP A 125 -12.48 -10.15 -4.31
N ILE A 126 -12.14 -9.27 -3.37
CA ILE A 126 -13.14 -8.49 -2.63
C ILE A 126 -13.94 -7.62 -3.60
N SER A 127 -13.27 -6.98 -4.56
CA SER A 127 -13.92 -6.09 -5.52
C SER A 127 -14.84 -6.87 -6.46
N CYS A 128 -14.41 -8.04 -6.94
CA CYS A 128 -15.26 -8.97 -7.69
C CYS A 128 -16.47 -9.40 -6.86
N ALA A 129 -16.28 -9.86 -5.63
CA ALA A 129 -17.38 -10.25 -4.75
C ALA A 129 -18.34 -9.09 -4.43
N THR A 130 -17.83 -7.87 -4.30
CA THR A 130 -18.61 -6.64 -4.07
C THR A 130 -19.45 -6.28 -5.31
N ALA A 131 -18.89 -6.49 -6.48
CA ALA A 131 -19.53 -6.29 -7.78
C ALA A 131 -20.40 -7.46 -8.23
N ASP A 132 -20.54 -8.50 -7.41
CA ASP A 132 -21.23 -9.76 -7.74
C ASP A 132 -20.66 -10.49 -8.97
N ARG A 133 -19.35 -10.41 -9.15
CA ARG A 133 -18.60 -11.10 -10.20
C ARG A 133 -17.85 -12.29 -9.65
N THR A 134 -17.68 -13.31 -10.47
CA THR A 134 -16.74 -14.40 -10.22
C THR A 134 -15.32 -13.89 -10.42
N ALA A 135 -14.47 -14.04 -9.41
CA ALA A 135 -13.05 -13.82 -9.55
C ALA A 135 -12.40 -14.97 -10.34
N ASP A 136 -11.23 -14.74 -10.93
CA ASP A 136 -10.43 -15.80 -11.54
C ASP A 136 -9.86 -16.69 -10.42
N PRO A 137 -10.21 -17.99 -10.37
CA PRO A 137 -9.71 -18.90 -9.35
C PRO A 137 -8.17 -19.05 -9.34
N ALA A 138 -7.47 -18.72 -10.43
CA ALA A 138 -6.01 -18.80 -10.50
C ALA A 138 -5.29 -17.71 -9.67
N ILE A 139 -6.00 -16.62 -9.31
CA ILE A 139 -5.43 -15.44 -8.62
C ILE A 139 -6.08 -15.28 -7.23
N SER A 140 -6.95 -16.21 -6.83
CA SER A 140 -7.85 -16.00 -5.71
C SER A 140 -7.20 -16.20 -4.34
N ALA A 141 -7.42 -15.23 -3.46
CA ALA A 141 -7.12 -15.32 -2.05
C ALA A 141 -7.98 -16.41 -1.40
N ARG A 142 -7.35 -17.21 -0.51
CA ARG A 142 -8.07 -18.21 0.26
C ARG A 142 -8.84 -17.53 1.39
N TRP A 143 -10.16 -17.58 1.31
CA TRP A 143 -11.07 -17.08 2.34
C TRP A 143 -11.07 -17.99 3.59
N ILE A 144 -11.34 -17.40 4.76
CA ILE A 144 -11.55 -18.14 6.02
C ILE A 144 -12.91 -18.86 5.99
N ASP A 145 -13.93 -18.15 5.52
CA ASP A 145 -15.27 -18.68 5.30
C ASP A 145 -15.42 -19.15 3.84
N ASP A 146 -16.49 -19.88 3.52
CA ASP A 146 -16.78 -20.25 2.13
C ASP A 146 -17.09 -19.01 1.26
N GLU A 147 -16.81 -19.12 -0.04
CA GLU A 147 -16.95 -18.03 -1.00
C GLU A 147 -18.38 -17.47 -1.05
N GLN A 148 -19.39 -18.34 -0.95
CA GLN A 148 -20.79 -17.95 -1.02
C GLN A 148 -21.18 -17.09 0.19
N SER A 149 -20.71 -17.45 1.39
CA SER A 149 -20.88 -16.65 2.61
C SER A 149 -20.19 -15.29 2.53
N VAL A 150 -18.99 -15.22 1.92
CA VAL A 150 -18.29 -13.95 1.68
C VAL A 150 -19.08 -13.07 0.71
N ARG A 151 -19.51 -13.63 -0.43
CA ARG A 151 -20.32 -12.91 -1.43
C ARG A 151 -21.65 -12.42 -0.86
N GLY A 152 -22.33 -13.27 -0.10
CA GLY A 152 -23.58 -12.91 0.59
C GLY A 152 -23.42 -11.72 1.53
N ARG A 153 -22.37 -11.72 2.37
CA ARG A 153 -22.06 -10.59 3.25
C ARG A 153 -21.71 -9.32 2.47
N ARG A 154 -20.92 -9.43 1.39
CA ARG A 154 -20.58 -8.26 0.55
C ARG A 154 -21.80 -7.65 -0.11
N ARG A 155 -22.68 -8.48 -0.68
CA ARG A 155 -23.95 -8.02 -1.26
C ARG A 155 -24.82 -7.34 -0.21
N ALA A 156 -24.92 -7.90 1.00
CA ALA A 156 -25.69 -7.30 2.08
C ALA A 156 -25.20 -5.88 2.43
N VAL A 157 -23.88 -5.65 2.46
CA VAL A 157 -23.32 -4.30 2.70
C VAL A 157 -23.67 -3.33 1.57
N VAL A 158 -23.57 -3.75 0.30
CA VAL A 158 -23.95 -2.92 -0.86
C VAL A 158 -25.44 -2.57 -0.80
N THR A 159 -26.31 -3.55 -0.56
CA THR A 159 -27.76 -3.35 -0.46
C THR A 159 -28.12 -2.43 0.70
N ALA A 160 -27.50 -2.61 1.88
CA ALA A 160 -27.72 -1.72 3.02
C ALA A 160 -27.32 -0.28 2.70
N ARG A 161 -26.21 -0.08 2.00
CA ARG A 161 -25.77 1.25 1.58
C ARG A 161 -26.72 1.87 0.56
N GLN A 162 -27.17 1.12 -0.44
CA GLN A 162 -28.17 1.58 -1.41
C GLN A 162 -29.46 2.02 -0.71
N ALA A 163 -29.95 1.25 0.27
CA ALA A 163 -31.12 1.61 1.06
C ALA A 163 -30.89 2.92 1.83
N ALA A 164 -29.73 3.09 2.45
CA ALA A 164 -29.39 4.33 3.18
C ALA A 164 -29.33 5.57 2.29
N ILE A 165 -28.91 5.44 1.02
CA ILE A 165 -28.90 6.56 0.06
C ILE A 165 -30.32 6.89 -0.40
N ARG A 166 -31.15 5.88 -0.69
CA ARG A 166 -32.54 6.07 -1.11
C ARG A 166 -33.44 6.67 -0.02
N ALA A 167 -33.06 6.51 1.25
CA ALA A 167 -33.78 7.05 2.40
C ALA A 167 -33.40 8.50 2.76
N ARG A 168 -32.45 9.12 2.05
CA ARG A 168 -32.06 10.53 2.20
C ARG A 168 -32.82 11.41 1.22
#